data_AF-A0A1A9QC64-F1
#
_entry.id   AF-A0A1A9QC64-F1
#
_cell.length_a   1.000
_cell.length_b   1.000
_cell.length_c   1.000
_cell.angle_alpha   90.00
_cell.angle_beta   90.00
_cell.angle_gamma   90.00
#
_symmetry.space_group_name_H-M   'P 1'
#
loop_
_entity.id
_entity.type
_entity.pdbx_description
1 polymer ?
#
loop_
_entity_poly.entity_id
_entity_poly.type
_entity_poly.pdbx_seq_one_letter_code
_entity_poly.pdbx_strand_id
1 'polypeptide(L)'
;MSFPIKACALGAVGCIASAAIGLSQARSSSSVSEKLALEGYVLISSKEKIATEVWKKRATLYKDTKKNGELLLKDLDYTKVSSEGNEIKQKCESFTNGKVFFNSVKDIYEKIIKLCTLKINEYHESHFSDGDKFLTTDPQNSSDWTEIFEKNQEQIKKEIKDATKENAKNKLSEYCSQKYELYHSNENKNTSYNVLAWCIKKNKLAPVSGPKQEGSEQSPSN
;
A
#
# COMPACT_ATOMS: atom_id res chain seq x y z
N MET A 1 -43.87 30.04 -16.31
CA MET A 1 -42.92 30.61 -17.28
C MET A 1 -41.55 30.02 -16.97
N SER A 2 -41.05 29.14 -17.83
CA SER A 2 -39.71 28.55 -17.74
C SER A 2 -38.74 29.37 -18.55
N PHE A 3 -37.55 29.61 -18.00
CA PHE A 3 -36.36 29.94 -18.80
C PHE A 3 -35.19 29.03 -18.38
N PRO A 4 -34.40 28.55 -19.35
CA PRO A 4 -33.48 27.44 -19.16
C PRO A 4 -32.08 27.93 -18.80
N ILE A 5 -31.44 27.31 -17.81
CA ILE A 5 -29.99 27.47 -17.62
C ILE A 5 -29.31 26.27 -18.28
N LYS A 6 -28.73 26.53 -19.46
CA LYS A 6 -27.79 25.66 -20.15
C LYS A 6 -26.57 25.46 -19.24
N ALA A 7 -26.42 24.29 -18.65
CA ALA A 7 -25.16 23.87 -18.03
C ALA A 7 -24.21 23.42 -19.16
N CYS A 8 -23.20 24.23 -19.44
CA CYS A 8 -22.03 23.80 -20.21
C CYS A 8 -21.29 22.74 -19.40
N ALA A 9 -21.43 21.47 -19.78
CA ALA A 9 -20.54 20.41 -19.34
C ALA A 9 -19.20 20.58 -20.08
N LEU A 10 -18.24 21.22 -19.41
CA LEU A 10 -16.82 21.11 -19.74
C LEU A 10 -16.15 20.36 -18.58
N GLY A 11 -15.39 19.33 -18.94
CA GLY A 11 -14.94 18.28 -18.05
C GLY A 11 -14.12 18.77 -16.85
N ALA A 12 -14.37 18.12 -15.72
CA ALA A 12 -13.42 18.02 -14.63
C ALA A 12 -13.59 16.65 -13.97
N VAL A 13 -12.74 15.72 -14.39
CA VAL A 13 -12.42 14.50 -13.64
C VAL A 13 -11.81 14.97 -12.32
N GLY A 14 -12.57 14.97 -11.22
CA GLY A 14 -12.04 15.43 -9.94
C GLY A 14 -13.05 15.85 -8.89
N CYS A 15 -14.17 15.13 -8.70
CA CYS A 15 -15.14 15.44 -7.64
C CYS A 15 -15.59 14.20 -6.84
N ILE A 16 -14.64 13.42 -6.31
CA ILE A 16 -14.89 12.55 -5.15
C ILE A 16 -14.15 13.06 -3.89
N ALA A 17 -13.38 14.15 -4.00
CA ALA A 17 -12.63 14.71 -2.87
C ALA A 17 -13.45 15.67 -1.96
N SER A 18 -14.75 15.88 -2.21
CA SER A 18 -15.50 16.99 -1.58
C SER A 18 -16.67 16.58 -0.70
N ALA A 19 -16.85 15.29 -0.37
CA ALA A 19 -17.82 14.85 0.64
C ALA A 19 -17.21 14.75 2.07
N ALA A 20 -15.91 15.02 2.24
CA ALA A 20 -15.21 14.80 3.51
C ALA A 20 -15.08 16.04 4.42
N ILE A 21 -15.46 17.24 3.97
CA ILE A 21 -15.22 18.49 4.75
C ILE A 21 -16.46 18.93 5.54
N GLY A 22 -17.63 18.30 5.33
CA GLY A 22 -18.92 18.68 5.94
C GLY A 22 -19.46 17.79 7.07
N LEU A 23 -18.67 16.85 7.62
CA LEU A 23 -19.07 16.01 8.78
C LEU A 23 -18.15 16.22 9.99
N SER A 24 -17.63 17.43 10.12
CA SER A 24 -16.94 17.94 11.31
C SER A 24 -17.94 18.26 12.44
N GLN A 25 -18.79 17.32 12.84
CA GLN A 25 -19.55 17.40 14.10
C GLN A 25 -20.25 16.09 14.49
N ALA A 26 -19.47 15.04 14.74
CA ALA A 26 -19.84 14.02 15.71
C ALA A 26 -18.56 13.49 16.37
N ARG A 27 -18.37 13.83 17.66
CA ARG A 27 -17.39 13.19 18.54
C ARG A 27 -17.85 11.76 18.87
N SER A 28 -17.98 10.90 17.86
CA SER A 28 -17.99 9.45 18.08
C SER A 28 -16.57 8.96 17.86
N SER A 29 -16.00 8.28 18.86
CA SER A 29 -14.69 7.63 18.70
C SER A 29 -14.69 6.87 17.38
N SER A 30 -13.79 7.19 16.47
CA SER A 30 -13.64 6.40 15.23
C SER A 30 -13.34 4.95 15.61
N SER A 31 -13.94 4.02 14.89
CA SER A 31 -13.48 2.63 14.92
C SER A 31 -12.02 2.55 14.50
N VAL A 32 -11.33 1.48 14.91
CA VAL A 32 -9.96 1.22 14.48
C VAL A 32 -9.86 1.18 12.95
N SER A 33 -10.87 0.59 12.29
CA SER A 33 -10.96 0.52 10.83
C SER A 33 -11.01 1.90 10.17
N GLU A 34 -11.89 2.78 10.65
CA GLU A 34 -12.01 4.15 10.15
C GLU A 34 -10.72 4.94 10.40
N LYS A 35 -10.09 4.76 11.55
CA LYS A 35 -8.83 5.44 11.89
C LYS A 35 -7.70 5.02 10.97
N LEU A 36 -7.53 3.72 10.75
CA LEU A 36 -6.55 3.17 9.81
C LEU A 36 -6.82 3.65 8.37
N ALA A 37 -8.09 3.69 7.94
CA ALA A 37 -8.46 4.18 6.61
C ALA A 37 -8.15 5.68 6.44
N LEU A 38 -8.44 6.52 7.44
CA LEU A 38 -8.09 7.95 7.43
C LEU A 38 -6.57 8.17 7.35
N GLU A 39 -5.81 7.33 8.05
CA GLU A 39 -4.34 7.32 8.02
C GLU A 39 -3.77 6.62 6.76
N GLY A 40 -4.62 6.10 5.88
CA GLY A 40 -4.22 5.48 4.62
C GLY A 40 -3.59 4.10 4.75
N TYR A 41 -3.74 3.44 5.90
CA TYR A 41 -3.30 2.07 6.08
C TYR A 41 -4.17 1.09 5.29
N VAL A 42 -3.54 0.09 4.67
CA VAL A 42 -4.24 -0.98 3.96
C VAL A 42 -4.19 -2.26 4.78
N LEU A 43 -5.37 -2.85 5.03
CA LEU A 43 -5.51 -4.07 5.83
C LEU A 43 -5.17 -5.32 5.00
N ILE A 44 -4.49 -6.28 5.63
CA ILE A 44 -4.17 -7.58 4.99
C ILE A 44 -5.46 -8.36 4.70
N SER A 45 -6.44 -8.32 5.60
CA SER A 45 -7.71 -9.05 5.51
C SER A 45 -8.59 -8.62 4.33
N SER A 46 -8.27 -7.51 3.65
CA SER A 46 -9.07 -6.94 2.56
C SER A 46 -8.67 -7.41 1.16
N LYS A 47 -7.74 -8.38 1.02
CA LYS A 47 -7.13 -8.73 -0.27
C LYS A 47 -7.27 -10.20 -0.65
N GLU A 48 -7.57 -10.43 -1.92
CA GLU A 48 -7.78 -11.77 -2.49
C GLU A 48 -6.46 -12.52 -2.77
N LYS A 49 -5.42 -11.82 -3.24
CA LYS A 49 -4.12 -12.42 -3.57
C LYS A 49 -3.12 -12.50 -2.40
N ILE A 50 -3.39 -11.86 -1.26
CA ILE A 50 -2.51 -11.91 -0.06
C ILE A 50 -3.29 -12.29 1.17
N ALA A 51 -3.40 -13.60 1.43
CA ALA A 51 -4.19 -14.05 2.57
C ALA A 51 -3.72 -15.33 3.28
N THR A 52 -2.57 -15.93 2.95
CA THR A 52 -2.08 -17.10 3.72
C THR A 52 -0.60 -16.97 4.11
N GLU A 53 0.29 -16.75 3.13
CA GLU A 53 1.74 -16.69 3.39
C GLU A 53 2.16 -15.51 4.28
N VAL A 54 1.44 -14.39 4.23
CA VAL A 54 1.70 -13.25 5.14
C VAL A 54 1.33 -13.57 6.58
N TRP A 55 0.25 -14.33 6.81
CA TRP A 55 -0.12 -14.74 8.18
C TRP A 55 0.85 -15.76 8.75
N LYS A 56 1.38 -16.66 7.93
CA LYS A 56 2.48 -17.56 8.32
C LYS A 56 3.74 -16.79 8.75
N LYS A 57 4.13 -15.77 7.96
CA LYS A 57 5.26 -14.89 8.31
C LYS A 57 5.00 -14.17 9.63
N ARG A 58 3.80 -13.62 9.82
CA ARG A 58 3.43 -12.96 11.08
C ARG A 58 3.38 -13.91 12.28
N ALA A 59 2.88 -15.13 12.11
CA ALA A 59 2.92 -16.15 13.14
C ALA A 59 4.35 -16.47 13.58
N THR A 60 5.25 -16.60 12.61
CA THR A 60 6.68 -16.83 12.88
C THR A 60 7.28 -15.69 13.69
N LEU A 61 7.02 -14.43 13.30
CA LEU A 61 7.49 -13.25 14.02
C LEU A 61 6.92 -13.18 15.44
N TYR A 62 5.61 -13.37 15.58
CA TYR A 62 4.89 -13.27 16.86
C TYR A 62 5.35 -14.33 17.87
N LYS A 63 5.79 -15.51 17.40
CA LYS A 63 6.29 -16.59 18.24
C LYS A 63 7.74 -16.41 18.70
N ASP A 64 8.54 -15.60 18.01
CA ASP A 64 9.92 -15.29 18.41
C ASP A 64 9.93 -14.18 19.48
N THR A 65 9.52 -14.53 20.70
CA THR A 65 9.38 -13.60 21.82
C THR A 65 10.69 -12.98 22.29
N LYS A 66 11.83 -13.61 21.98
CA LYS A 66 13.17 -13.06 22.27
C LYS A 66 13.48 -11.82 21.44
N LYS A 67 12.92 -11.73 20.22
CA LYS A 67 13.17 -10.63 19.29
C LYS A 67 11.99 -9.66 19.16
N ASN A 68 10.76 -10.17 19.28
CA ASN A 68 9.54 -9.42 18.94
C ASN A 68 8.53 -9.37 20.11
N GLY A 69 9.01 -9.41 21.36
CA GLY A 69 8.15 -9.39 22.55
C GLY A 69 7.23 -8.17 22.63
N GLU A 70 7.60 -7.05 22.01
CA GLU A 70 6.81 -5.84 21.91
C GLU A 70 5.53 -6.00 21.06
N LEU A 71 5.50 -6.98 20.15
CA LEU A 71 4.34 -7.25 19.30
C LEU A 71 3.25 -8.05 20.03
N LEU A 72 3.54 -8.64 21.19
CA LEU A 72 2.60 -9.51 21.89
C LEU A 72 1.35 -8.74 22.37
N LEU A 73 0.19 -9.29 22.03
CA LEU A 73 -1.10 -8.86 22.54
C LEU A 73 -1.35 -9.56 23.89
N LYS A 74 -1.86 -8.81 24.87
CA LYS A 74 -2.09 -9.31 26.24
C LYS A 74 -3.04 -10.51 26.29
N ASP A 75 -3.94 -10.61 25.32
CA ASP A 75 -5.01 -11.59 25.22
C ASP A 75 -4.80 -12.63 24.11
N LEU A 76 -3.59 -12.72 23.55
CA LEU A 76 -3.17 -13.76 22.63
C LEU A 76 -1.79 -14.30 23.01
N ASP A 77 -1.80 -15.43 23.70
CA ASP A 77 -0.59 -16.17 24.06
C ASP A 77 0.14 -16.67 22.79
N TYR A 78 1.43 -16.37 22.69
CA TYR A 78 2.28 -16.76 21.56
C TYR A 78 2.36 -18.28 21.37
N THR A 79 2.23 -19.07 22.45
CA THR A 79 2.25 -20.53 22.37
C THR A 79 1.01 -21.11 21.69
N LYS A 80 -0.09 -20.35 21.68
CA LYS A 80 -1.37 -20.72 21.07
C LYS A 80 -1.49 -20.28 19.61
N VAL A 81 -0.51 -19.56 19.08
CA VAL A 81 -0.49 -19.15 17.67
C VAL A 81 0.04 -20.30 16.81
N SER A 82 -0.81 -20.77 15.89
CA SER A 82 -0.49 -21.79 14.90
C SER A 82 0.52 -21.27 13.88
N SER A 83 1.20 -22.17 13.16
CA SER A 83 2.09 -21.79 12.05
C SER A 83 1.36 -21.06 10.93
N GLU A 84 0.07 -21.33 10.76
CA GLU A 84 -0.80 -20.71 9.75
C GLU A 84 -1.19 -19.27 10.13
N GLY A 85 -1.08 -18.90 11.40
CA GLY A 85 -1.37 -17.54 11.88
C GLY A 85 -2.87 -17.19 11.91
N ASN A 86 -3.75 -18.18 11.92
CA ASN A 86 -5.20 -17.98 11.96
C ASN A 86 -5.65 -17.18 13.18
N GLU A 87 -4.99 -17.36 14.32
CA GLU A 87 -5.31 -16.64 15.56
C GLU A 87 -4.97 -15.15 15.44
N ILE A 88 -3.84 -14.81 14.79
CA ILE A 88 -3.47 -13.42 14.51
C ILE A 88 -4.47 -12.82 13.52
N LYS A 89 -4.82 -13.56 12.46
CA LYS A 89 -5.82 -13.13 11.48
C LYS A 89 -7.15 -12.79 12.17
N GLN A 90 -7.67 -13.69 13.02
CA GLN A 90 -8.90 -13.47 13.77
C GLN A 90 -8.80 -12.26 14.70
N LYS A 91 -7.66 -12.06 15.38
CA LYS A 91 -7.45 -10.85 16.20
C LYS A 91 -7.49 -9.59 15.34
N CYS A 92 -6.78 -9.57 14.22
CA CYS A 92 -6.80 -8.46 13.29
C CYS A 92 -8.21 -8.17 12.78
N GLU A 93 -8.94 -9.19 12.33
CA GLU A 93 -10.34 -9.07 11.93
C GLU A 93 -11.23 -8.53 13.07
N SER A 94 -11.01 -8.96 14.31
CA SER A 94 -11.77 -8.46 15.46
C SER A 94 -11.54 -6.97 15.71
N PHE A 95 -10.31 -6.47 15.49
CA PHE A 95 -10.00 -5.05 15.62
C PHE A 95 -10.53 -4.24 14.44
N THR A 96 -10.42 -4.78 13.22
CA THR A 96 -10.67 -4.01 11.99
C THR A 96 -12.09 -4.14 11.46
N ASN A 97 -12.89 -5.07 11.98
CA ASN A 97 -14.31 -5.21 11.61
C ASN A 97 -15.20 -4.48 12.63
N GLY A 98 -15.42 -3.18 12.39
CA GLY A 98 -16.59 -2.38 12.77
C GLY A 98 -17.09 -2.34 14.23
N LYS A 99 -16.43 -2.97 15.20
CA LYS A 99 -16.94 -3.06 16.59
C LYS A 99 -15.96 -2.57 17.67
N VAL A 100 -14.70 -2.34 17.30
CA VAL A 100 -13.66 -1.86 18.23
C VAL A 100 -13.37 -0.38 17.97
N PHE A 101 -13.50 0.41 19.02
CA PHE A 101 -13.22 1.85 18.99
C PHE A 101 -11.76 2.13 19.29
N PHE A 102 -11.14 3.07 18.56
CA PHE A 102 -9.73 3.44 18.77
C PHE A 102 -9.41 3.76 20.24
N ASN A 103 -10.28 4.52 20.91
CA ASN A 103 -10.07 4.90 22.31
C ASN A 103 -9.97 3.70 23.27
N SER A 104 -10.59 2.56 22.95
CA SER A 104 -10.52 1.34 23.77
C SER A 104 -9.24 0.52 23.59
N VAL A 105 -8.46 0.80 22.55
CA VAL A 105 -7.27 0.01 22.18
C VAL A 105 -6.04 0.89 21.88
N LYS A 106 -6.05 2.14 22.36
CA LYS A 106 -5.01 3.14 22.07
C LYS A 106 -3.62 2.65 22.47
N ASP A 107 -3.49 1.92 23.57
CA ASP A 107 -2.23 1.38 24.08
C ASP A 107 -1.64 0.24 23.23
N ILE A 108 -2.45 -0.37 22.36
CA ILE A 108 -2.04 -1.46 21.47
C ILE A 108 -2.15 -1.09 19.98
N TYR A 109 -2.52 0.14 19.64
CA TYR A 109 -2.77 0.55 18.25
C TYR A 109 -1.54 0.38 17.34
N GLU A 110 -0.34 0.69 17.84
CA GLU A 110 0.89 0.43 17.08
C GLU A 110 1.09 -1.07 16.79
N LYS A 111 0.69 -1.95 17.71
CA LYS A 111 0.75 -3.40 17.49
C LYS A 111 -0.25 -3.82 16.41
N ILE A 112 -1.45 -3.22 16.42
CA ILE A 112 -2.45 -3.43 15.37
C ILE A 112 -1.90 -2.98 14.01
N ILE A 113 -1.25 -1.83 13.91
CA ILE A 113 -0.58 -1.39 12.67
C ILE A 113 0.41 -2.46 12.22
N LYS A 114 1.30 -2.90 13.12
CA LYS A 114 2.36 -3.87 12.80
C LYS A 114 1.83 -5.26 12.43
N LEU A 115 0.72 -5.70 13.02
CA LEU A 115 0.16 -7.05 12.82
C LEU A 115 -0.90 -7.10 11.71
N CYS A 116 -1.61 -6.00 11.44
CA CYS A 116 -2.85 -6.04 10.67
C CYS A 116 -2.82 -5.23 9.36
N THR A 117 -1.74 -4.47 9.11
CA THR A 117 -1.60 -3.66 7.88
C THR A 117 -0.53 -4.20 6.93
N LEU A 118 -0.63 -3.95 5.64
CA LEU A 118 0.35 -4.40 4.65
C LEU A 118 1.61 -3.53 4.70
N LYS A 119 2.76 -4.19 4.63
CA LYS A 119 4.01 -3.54 4.25
C LYS A 119 3.98 -3.13 2.78
N ILE A 120 4.82 -2.18 2.37
CA ILE A 120 4.84 -1.66 0.99
C ILE A 120 5.13 -2.79 -0.03
N ASN A 121 6.02 -3.74 0.28
CA ASN A 121 6.30 -4.87 -0.60
C ASN A 121 5.14 -5.88 -0.68
N GLU A 122 4.46 -6.15 0.43
CA GLU A 122 3.28 -7.00 0.46
C GLU A 122 2.14 -6.33 -0.31
N TYR A 123 1.91 -5.04 -0.10
CA TYR A 123 0.97 -4.26 -0.92
C TYR A 123 1.32 -4.39 -2.40
N HIS A 124 2.60 -4.36 -2.74
CA HIS A 124 3.03 -4.51 -4.13
C HIS A 124 2.66 -5.88 -4.71
N GLU A 125 3.07 -6.97 -4.07
CA GLU A 125 2.76 -8.34 -4.49
C GLU A 125 1.24 -8.61 -4.65
N SER A 126 0.40 -7.86 -3.93
CA SER A 126 -1.07 -7.98 -4.02
C SER A 126 -1.72 -7.13 -5.10
N HIS A 127 -1.13 -5.99 -5.46
CA HIS A 127 -1.81 -4.95 -6.25
C HIS A 127 -1.20 -4.71 -7.63
N PHE A 128 0.00 -5.23 -7.87
CA PHE A 128 0.71 -5.05 -9.12
C PHE A 128 0.79 -6.37 -9.89
N SER A 129 0.69 -6.28 -11.22
CA SER A 129 0.54 -7.42 -12.12
C SER A 129 1.76 -8.33 -12.18
N ASP A 130 1.54 -9.59 -12.57
CA ASP A 130 2.58 -10.60 -12.78
C ASP A 130 3.62 -10.11 -13.81
N GLY A 131 4.71 -9.52 -13.32
CA GLY A 131 5.73 -8.90 -14.16
C GLY A 131 6.48 -7.74 -13.51
N ASP A 132 5.86 -7.05 -12.56
CA ASP A 132 6.55 -6.03 -11.77
C ASP A 132 7.50 -6.73 -10.79
N LYS A 133 8.80 -6.65 -11.08
CA LYS A 133 9.85 -7.26 -10.26
C LYS A 133 10.55 -6.16 -9.46
N PHE A 134 11.02 -6.52 -8.26
CA PHE A 134 12.09 -5.77 -7.61
C PHE A 134 13.23 -5.58 -8.61
N LEU A 135 13.84 -4.40 -8.62
CA LEU A 135 14.78 -4.02 -9.67
C LEU A 135 15.96 -4.98 -9.87
N THR A 136 16.24 -5.90 -8.94
CA THR A 136 16.76 -7.26 -9.19
C THR A 136 17.34 -7.85 -7.90
N THR A 137 17.29 -9.17 -7.71
CA THR A 137 18.14 -9.90 -6.74
C THR A 137 19.49 -10.30 -7.34
N ASP A 138 19.74 -9.96 -8.61
CA ASP A 138 20.94 -10.26 -9.38
C ASP A 138 21.90 -9.03 -9.40
N PRO A 139 23.01 -9.09 -8.65
CA PRO A 139 24.02 -8.04 -8.63
C PRO A 139 24.73 -7.81 -9.98
N GLN A 140 24.56 -8.68 -10.98
CA GLN A 140 25.25 -8.57 -12.28
C GLN A 140 24.56 -7.64 -13.29
N ASN A 141 23.24 -7.39 -13.18
CA ASN A 141 22.53 -6.51 -14.12
C ASN A 141 22.47 -5.06 -13.55
N SER A 142 23.38 -4.20 -13.98
CA SER A 142 23.63 -2.85 -13.42
C SER A 142 23.10 -1.68 -14.26
N SER A 143 22.65 -1.94 -15.49
CA SER A 143 22.20 -0.90 -16.43
C SER A 143 21.01 -0.11 -15.91
N ASP A 144 20.02 -0.80 -15.34
CA ASP A 144 18.74 -0.21 -14.94
C ASP A 144 18.91 0.77 -13.76
N TRP A 145 19.80 0.45 -12.81
CA TRP A 145 20.10 1.30 -11.65
C TRP A 145 20.84 2.57 -12.04
N THR A 146 21.76 2.44 -13.00
CA THR A 146 22.53 3.58 -13.49
C THR A 146 21.61 4.56 -14.23
N GLU A 147 20.72 4.04 -15.08
CA GLU A 147 19.75 4.85 -15.80
C GLU A 147 18.75 5.55 -14.86
N ILE A 148 18.22 4.84 -13.85
CA ILE A 148 17.33 5.42 -12.84
C ILE A 148 18.06 6.49 -12.03
N PHE A 149 19.31 6.23 -11.63
CA PHE A 149 20.14 7.17 -10.91
C PHE A 149 20.40 8.43 -11.71
N GLU A 150 20.80 8.32 -12.97
CA GLU A 150 21.06 9.47 -13.84
C GLU A 150 19.81 10.32 -14.05
N LYS A 151 18.66 9.69 -14.32
CA LYS A 151 17.39 10.40 -14.54
C LYS A 151 16.89 11.14 -13.30
N ASN A 152 17.20 10.66 -12.10
CA ASN A 152 16.65 11.16 -10.85
C ASN A 152 17.72 11.62 -9.85
N GLN A 153 18.94 11.89 -10.33
CA GLN A 153 20.14 12.04 -9.50
C GLN A 153 19.95 13.04 -8.35
N GLU A 154 19.42 14.22 -8.67
CA GLU A 154 19.20 15.29 -7.69
C GLU A 154 18.18 14.91 -6.61
N GLN A 155 17.17 14.09 -6.96
CA GLN A 155 16.16 13.64 -6.00
C GLN A 155 16.69 12.47 -5.16
N ILE A 156 17.44 11.55 -5.78
CA ILE A 156 18.04 10.41 -5.08
C ILE A 156 19.07 10.89 -4.06
N LYS A 157 19.92 11.86 -4.42
CA LYS A 157 20.91 12.43 -3.49
C LYS A 157 20.30 13.15 -2.28
N LYS A 158 19.05 13.61 -2.38
CA LYS A 158 18.31 14.19 -1.24
C LYS A 158 17.89 13.13 -0.22
N GLU A 159 17.49 11.95 -0.69
CA GLU A 159 17.00 10.86 0.16
C GLU A 159 18.12 9.91 0.61
N ILE A 160 19.16 9.75 -0.21
CA ILE A 160 20.29 8.86 0.03
C ILE A 160 21.59 9.66 -0.05
N LYS A 161 22.07 10.08 1.12
CA LYS A 161 23.32 10.84 1.25
C LYS A 161 24.48 10.02 0.67
N ASP A 162 25.40 10.72 -0.01
CA ASP A 162 26.61 10.16 -0.63
C ASP A 162 26.38 9.12 -1.74
N ALA A 163 25.17 9.08 -2.31
CA ALA A 163 24.90 8.30 -3.50
C ALA A 163 25.66 8.88 -4.72
N THR A 164 26.48 8.06 -5.35
CA THR A 164 27.22 8.35 -6.58
C THR A 164 26.85 7.33 -7.64
N LYS A 165 27.20 7.60 -8.91
CA LYS A 165 26.90 6.68 -10.02
C LYS A 165 27.56 5.31 -9.80
N GLU A 166 28.75 5.30 -9.20
CA GLU A 166 29.57 4.11 -8.93
C GLU A 166 28.99 3.23 -7.81
N ASN A 167 28.26 3.83 -6.86
CA ASN A 167 27.66 3.11 -5.71
C ASN A 167 26.12 3.05 -5.76
N ALA A 168 25.50 3.63 -6.78
CA ALA A 168 24.05 3.82 -6.90
C ALA A 168 23.28 2.52 -6.72
N LYS A 169 23.76 1.42 -7.33
CA LYS A 169 23.13 0.10 -7.20
C LYS A 169 23.02 -0.34 -5.76
N ASN A 170 24.12 -0.31 -5.01
CA ASN A 170 24.16 -0.77 -3.62
C ASN A 170 23.29 0.13 -2.74
N LYS A 171 23.43 1.46 -2.90
CA LYS A 171 22.71 2.46 -2.13
C LYS A 171 21.20 2.41 -2.34
N LEU A 172 20.76 2.32 -3.59
CA LEU A 172 19.35 2.19 -3.90
C LEU A 172 18.81 0.83 -3.45
N SER A 173 19.54 -0.27 -3.66
CA SER A 173 19.11 -1.61 -3.22
C SER A 173 18.90 -1.70 -1.71
N GLU A 174 19.83 -1.13 -0.93
CA GLU A 174 19.72 -1.05 0.53
C GLU A 174 18.53 -0.18 0.95
N TYR A 175 18.39 1.01 0.37
CA TYR A 175 17.28 1.91 0.64
C TYR A 175 15.93 1.27 0.33
N CYS A 176 15.80 0.64 -0.83
CA CYS A 176 14.60 -0.08 -1.24
C CYS A 176 14.23 -1.16 -0.20
N SER A 177 15.21 -1.99 0.18
CA SER A 177 14.99 -3.09 1.14
C SER A 177 14.48 -2.57 2.49
N GLN A 178 15.12 -1.54 3.04
CA GLN A 178 14.70 -0.94 4.31
C GLN A 178 13.32 -0.27 4.21
N LYS A 179 13.07 0.48 3.14
CA LYS A 179 11.79 1.18 2.98
C LYS A 179 10.63 0.22 2.68
N TYR A 180 10.88 -0.92 2.06
CA TYR A 180 9.86 -1.96 1.88
C TYR A 180 9.36 -2.56 3.18
N GLU A 181 10.10 -2.40 4.29
CA GLU A 181 9.63 -2.82 5.62
C GLU A 181 8.59 -1.87 6.22
N LEU A 182 8.44 -0.66 5.66
CA LEU A 182 7.43 0.31 6.10
C LEU A 182 6.03 -0.15 5.72
N TYR A 183 5.06 0.27 6.53
CA TYR A 183 3.64 0.09 6.25
C TYR A 183 3.18 1.08 5.19
N HIS A 184 2.30 0.61 4.31
CA HIS A 184 1.62 1.50 3.38
C HIS A 184 0.67 2.41 4.18
N SER A 185 0.95 3.71 4.24
CA SER A 185 0.14 4.72 4.94
C SER A 185 0.29 6.11 4.29
N ASN A 186 -0.63 7.03 4.61
CA ASN A 186 -0.57 8.43 4.17
C ASN A 186 0.65 9.17 4.74
N GLU A 187 1.10 8.81 5.94
CA GLU A 187 2.31 9.38 6.54
C GLU A 187 3.56 9.07 5.71
N ASN A 188 3.62 7.87 5.12
CA ASN A 188 4.71 7.43 4.26
C ASN A 188 4.45 7.67 2.77
N LYS A 189 3.49 8.52 2.39
CA LYS A 189 3.05 8.66 0.98
C LYS A 189 4.20 8.98 0.02
N ASN A 190 5.02 9.97 0.34
CA ASN A 190 6.15 10.38 -0.52
C ASN A 190 7.20 9.27 -0.62
N THR A 191 7.52 8.64 0.51
CA THR A 191 8.46 7.52 0.55
C THR A 191 7.95 6.33 -0.27
N SER A 192 6.67 5.99 -0.13
CA SER A 192 6.02 4.94 -0.91
C SER A 192 6.11 5.23 -2.40
N TYR A 193 5.80 6.47 -2.81
CA TYR A 193 5.93 6.89 -4.21
C TYR A 193 7.37 6.76 -4.73
N ASN A 194 8.36 7.22 -3.96
CA ASN A 194 9.77 7.13 -4.35
C ASN A 194 10.24 5.67 -4.45
N VAL A 195 9.86 4.81 -3.52
CA VAL A 195 10.15 3.37 -3.59
C VAL A 195 9.52 2.76 -4.85
N LEU A 196 8.25 3.05 -5.13
CA LEU A 196 7.59 2.55 -6.35
C LEU A 196 8.25 3.05 -7.63
N ALA A 197 8.83 4.25 -7.63
CA ALA A 197 9.51 4.82 -8.79
C ALA A 197 10.94 4.28 -8.96
N TRP A 198 11.66 4.05 -7.86
CA TRP A 198 13.10 3.77 -7.87
C TRP A 198 13.47 2.32 -7.65
N CYS A 199 12.57 1.52 -7.10
CA CYS A 199 12.84 0.17 -6.62
C CYS A 199 12.10 -0.91 -7.43
N ILE A 200 11.23 -0.51 -8.36
CA ILE A 200 10.33 -1.40 -9.10
C ILE A 200 10.55 -1.20 -10.58
N LYS A 201 10.81 -2.31 -11.26
CA LYS A 201 10.80 -2.33 -12.72
C LYS A 201 9.36 -2.52 -13.16
N LYS A 202 8.66 -1.42 -13.44
CA LYS A 202 7.36 -1.48 -14.09
C LYS A 202 7.56 -2.01 -15.50
N ASN A 203 6.87 -3.08 -15.88
CA ASN A 203 6.74 -3.38 -17.30
C ASN A 203 6.13 -2.13 -17.96
N LYS A 204 6.71 -1.67 -19.08
CA LYS A 204 6.18 -0.51 -19.82
C LYS A 204 4.66 -0.69 -19.92
N LEU A 205 3.92 0.29 -19.40
CA LEU A 205 2.46 0.30 -19.39
C LEU A 205 1.97 -0.28 -20.71
N ALA A 206 1.27 -1.42 -20.66
CA ALA A 206 0.51 -1.87 -21.81
C ALA A 206 -0.37 -0.68 -22.23
N PRO A 207 -0.37 -0.28 -23.52
CA PRO A 207 -1.14 0.87 -23.95
C PRO A 207 -2.58 0.66 -23.53
N VAL A 208 -3.15 1.68 -22.89
CA VAL A 208 -4.56 1.71 -22.51
C VAL A 208 -5.37 1.58 -23.79
N SER A 209 -5.84 0.37 -24.10
CA SER A 209 -6.88 0.18 -25.09
C SER A 209 -8.17 0.75 -24.51
N GLY A 210 -8.43 2.02 -24.84
CA GLY A 210 -9.74 2.62 -24.61
C GLY A 210 -10.83 1.82 -25.31
N PRO A 211 -12.09 1.91 -24.86
CA PRO A 211 -13.19 1.22 -25.52
C PRO A 211 -13.33 1.78 -26.94
N LYS A 212 -13.08 0.96 -27.95
CA LYS A 212 -13.59 1.23 -29.29
C LYS A 212 -15.11 1.14 -29.23
N GLN A 213 -15.76 2.30 -29.19
CA GLN A 213 -17.06 2.45 -29.81
C GLN A 213 -16.87 2.27 -31.32
N GLU A 214 -17.37 1.18 -31.87
CA GLU A 214 -17.74 1.11 -33.28
C GLU A 214 -19.25 0.87 -33.29
N GLY A 215 -19.99 1.98 -33.41
CA GLY A 215 -21.36 1.94 -33.84
C GLY A 215 -21.41 1.74 -35.36
N SER A 216 -22.35 0.90 -35.75
CA SER A 216 -23.30 1.16 -36.85
C SER A 216 -22.73 1.60 -38.20
N GLU A 217 -22.68 0.65 -39.14
CA GLU A 217 -23.05 0.97 -40.52
C GLU A 217 -23.94 -0.17 -41.05
N GLN A 218 -25.25 0.11 -41.04
CA GLN A 218 -26.28 -0.68 -41.69
C GLN A 218 -26.55 -0.06 -43.06
N SER A 219 -26.84 -0.94 -44.03
CA SER A 219 -27.35 -0.72 -45.40
C SER A 219 -26.30 -0.50 -46.51
N PRO A 220 -26.53 -1.13 -47.67
CA PRO A 220 -27.47 -0.51 -48.61
C PRO A 220 -28.65 -1.39 -49.01
N SER A 221 -29.67 -0.66 -49.43
CA SER A 221 -30.93 -1.02 -50.07
C SER A 221 -30.77 -1.92 -51.31
N ASN A 222 -31.84 -2.68 -51.57
CA ASN A 222 -32.40 -2.78 -52.92
C ASN A 222 -33.63 -1.88 -52.98
#